data_AF-A0A7C5DRL1-F1
#
_entry.id   AF-A0A7C5DRL1-F1
#
_cell.length_a   1.000
_cell.length_b   1.000
_cell.length_c   1.000
_cell.angle_alpha   90.00
_cell.angle_beta   90.00
_cell.angle_gamma   90.00
#
_symmetry.space_group_name_H-M   'P 1'
#
loop_
_entity.id
_entity.type
_entity.pdbx_description
1 polymer ?
#
loop_
_entity_poly.entity_id
_entity_poly.type
_entity_poly.pdbx_seq_one_letter_code
_entity_poly.pdbx_strand_id
1 'polypeptide(L)'
;MNPRIEKLRNESFSAEPCISIERALLETVFYKENYGRYSMPVMRALTFKHLCEKKTIYIGDDELIVGERGPFPKAVPTFPELTCHSAEDLRTLNDRKMTRFAISDDDIHTYEQEVIPYWRGKSMRDRVFSQVPEEWQDAYRAGLFTEFMEQRAPGHTSLDGIIYEKGMLDFKKDIRQTLAALDYLNDQEATDKVEELKAMEIACDAAIVFAERHAALADTMAASETDPERKAELQQVVRICRRVPAHAPQNFWEAIQMYWFVHLGTITELNGWDAMSPGHLDQHLFPFYLRGQSEKTLDHEKAKELLSCFWIKFNNHPAPPKVGVTAKESGTYNDFTNINLGGLMRDGRDGVNEVSYLILEVIDELHLLQPQSNVQISEKTPDRFLQQAGRVISKGYGYPSVFNADAVVMEQTRVGKSIEDAREGGCSGCIETGAFGKEAYILTGYLNVPKLLELALCNGV
;
A
#
# COMPACT_ATOMS: atom_id res chain seq x y z
N MET A 1 11.14 0.20 -24.34
CA MET A 1 11.84 -0.31 -23.16
C MET A 1 13.33 -0.17 -23.30
N ASN A 2 13.96 0.51 -22.35
CA ASN A 2 15.42 0.60 -22.29
C ASN A 2 16.00 -0.66 -21.59
N PRO A 3 17.32 -0.91 -21.66
CA PRO A 3 17.93 -2.11 -21.10
C PRO A 3 17.75 -2.29 -19.58
N ARG A 4 17.74 -1.19 -18.81
CA ARG A 4 17.52 -1.22 -17.35
C ARG A 4 16.13 -1.76 -17.03
N ILE A 5 15.11 -1.17 -17.65
CA ILE A 5 13.72 -1.55 -17.41
C ILE A 5 13.46 -2.99 -17.86
N GLU A 6 14.05 -3.43 -18.96
CA GLU A 6 13.95 -4.83 -19.41
C GLU A 6 14.57 -5.79 -18.37
N LYS A 7 15.75 -5.47 -17.84
CA LYS A 7 16.40 -6.26 -16.78
C LYS A 7 15.56 -6.33 -15.51
N LEU A 8 15.17 -5.17 -14.96
CA LEU A 8 14.38 -5.09 -13.72
C LEU A 8 13.02 -5.79 -13.87
N ARG A 9 12.37 -5.65 -15.03
CA ARG A 9 11.11 -6.33 -15.32
C ARG A 9 11.31 -7.85 -15.34
N ASN A 10 12.37 -8.35 -15.98
CA ASN A 10 12.67 -9.78 -16.04
C ASN A 10 12.95 -10.34 -14.65
N GLU A 11 13.75 -9.65 -13.83
CA GLU A 11 14.01 -10.03 -12.44
C GLU A 11 12.70 -10.08 -11.62
N SER A 12 11.86 -9.06 -11.76
CA SER A 12 10.54 -9.01 -11.13
C SER A 12 9.66 -10.18 -11.55
N PHE A 13 9.61 -10.54 -12.84
CA PHE A 13 8.83 -11.69 -13.31
C PHE A 13 9.38 -13.02 -12.80
N SER A 14 10.69 -13.21 -12.86
CA SER A 14 11.36 -14.46 -12.49
C SER A 14 11.42 -14.70 -10.98
N ALA A 15 11.28 -13.66 -10.16
CA ALA A 15 11.20 -13.80 -8.71
C ALA A 15 10.04 -14.73 -8.30
N GLU A 16 10.32 -15.66 -7.40
CA GLU A 16 9.33 -16.59 -6.85
C GLU A 16 8.69 -15.96 -5.59
N PRO A 17 7.34 -15.87 -5.52
CA PRO A 17 6.66 -15.47 -4.29
C PRO A 17 7.04 -16.39 -3.11
N CYS A 18 7.51 -15.79 -2.02
CA CYS A 18 7.92 -16.51 -0.82
C CYS A 18 7.51 -15.78 0.45
N ILE A 19 7.47 -16.50 1.57
CA ILE A 19 7.19 -15.93 2.89
C ILE A 19 8.50 -15.58 3.57
N SER A 20 8.58 -14.36 4.11
CA SER A 20 9.58 -13.98 5.10
C SER A 20 8.96 -13.95 6.48
N ILE A 21 9.55 -14.70 7.42
CA ILE A 21 9.12 -14.72 8.82
C ILE A 21 9.75 -13.60 9.67
N GLU A 22 10.65 -12.81 9.09
CA GLU A 22 11.42 -11.76 9.79
C GLU A 22 10.51 -10.78 10.56
N ARG A 23 9.49 -10.23 9.87
CA ARG A 23 8.55 -9.28 10.49
C ARG A 23 7.87 -9.89 11.71
N ALA A 24 7.36 -11.12 11.57
CA ALA A 24 6.67 -11.82 12.65
C ALA A 24 7.59 -12.10 13.84
N LEU A 25 8.85 -12.44 13.61
CA LEU A 25 9.84 -12.63 14.67
C LEU A 25 10.12 -11.31 15.41
N LEU A 26 10.39 -10.24 14.68
CA LEU A 26 10.65 -8.91 15.24
C LEU A 26 9.45 -8.41 16.07
N GLU A 27 8.25 -8.52 15.52
CA GLU A 27 7.03 -8.14 16.22
C GLU A 27 6.80 -9.00 17.48
N THR A 28 7.01 -10.31 17.38
CA THR A 28 6.86 -11.22 18.53
C THR A 28 7.81 -10.87 19.67
N VAL A 29 9.08 -10.60 19.37
CA VAL A 29 10.07 -10.18 20.37
C VAL A 29 9.64 -8.87 21.03
N PHE A 30 9.26 -7.87 20.22
CA PHE A 30 8.81 -6.58 20.72
C PHE A 30 7.60 -6.70 21.65
N TYR A 31 6.60 -7.49 21.24
CA TYR A 31 5.37 -7.71 22.01
C TYR A 31 5.61 -8.50 23.30
N LYS A 32 6.43 -9.56 23.28
CA LYS A 32 6.80 -10.32 24.49
C LYS A 32 7.37 -9.41 25.58
N GLU A 33 8.13 -8.38 25.19
CA GLU A 33 8.74 -7.44 26.10
C GLU A 33 7.81 -6.29 26.53
N ASN A 34 6.89 -5.85 25.67
CA ASN A 34 6.21 -4.55 25.82
C ASN A 34 4.69 -4.61 25.96
N TYR A 35 4.06 -5.77 25.75
CA TYR A 35 2.60 -5.88 25.80
C TYR A 35 2.05 -5.45 27.16
N GLY A 36 1.04 -4.55 27.13
CA GLY A 36 0.42 -3.98 28.33
C GLY A 36 1.19 -2.83 29.00
N ARG A 37 2.36 -2.42 28.49
CA ARG A 37 3.13 -1.29 29.05
C ARG A 37 2.72 0.09 28.52
N TYR A 38 2.09 0.13 27.36
CA TYR A 38 1.71 1.37 26.66
C TYR A 38 0.24 1.30 26.27
N SER A 39 -0.35 2.47 25.97
CA SER A 39 -1.63 2.52 25.26
C SER A 39 -1.53 1.78 23.92
N MET A 40 -2.65 1.27 23.42
CA MET A 40 -2.66 0.51 22.17
C MET A 40 -2.11 1.29 20.96
N PRO A 41 -2.46 2.58 20.75
CA PRO A 41 -1.87 3.37 19.66
C PRO A 41 -0.34 3.48 19.78
N VAL A 42 0.17 3.85 20.96
CA VAL A 42 1.61 4.00 21.19
C VAL A 42 2.34 2.66 21.04
N MET A 43 1.73 1.56 21.49
CA MET A 43 2.29 0.23 21.33
C MET A 43 2.42 -0.14 19.83
N ARG A 44 1.41 0.14 19.01
CA ARG A 44 1.47 -0.09 17.56
C ARG A 44 2.53 0.79 16.88
N ALA A 45 2.58 2.07 17.21
CA ALA A 45 3.60 2.98 16.65
C ALA A 45 5.03 2.58 17.05
N LEU A 46 5.25 2.15 18.29
CA LEU A 46 6.56 1.64 18.72
C LEU A 46 6.92 0.31 18.05
N THR A 47 5.93 -0.56 17.81
CA THR A 47 6.13 -1.79 17.03
C THR A 47 6.54 -1.44 15.60
N PHE A 48 5.84 -0.51 14.95
CA PHE A 48 6.19 -0.04 13.61
C PHE A 48 7.59 0.56 13.58
N LYS A 49 7.95 1.40 14.55
CA LYS A 49 9.31 1.93 14.72
C LYS A 49 10.35 0.83 14.86
N HIS A 50 10.08 -0.20 15.67
CA HIS A 50 10.97 -1.35 15.82
C HIS A 50 11.18 -2.11 14.49
N LEU A 51 10.12 -2.27 13.70
CA LEU A 51 10.21 -2.88 12.37
C LEU A 51 11.04 -2.02 11.42
N CYS A 52 10.80 -0.71 11.36
CA CYS A 52 11.57 0.23 10.53
C CYS A 52 13.06 0.27 10.91
N GLU A 53 13.38 0.14 12.19
CA GLU A 53 14.76 0.13 12.70
C GLU A 53 15.50 -1.17 12.38
N LYS A 54 14.80 -2.31 12.35
CA LYS A 54 15.46 -3.63 12.39
C LYS A 54 15.25 -4.51 11.17
N LYS A 55 14.13 -4.39 10.45
CA LYS A 55 13.86 -5.26 9.29
C LYS A 55 14.96 -5.11 8.25
N THR A 56 15.21 -6.17 7.50
CA THR A 56 16.13 -6.13 6.36
C THR A 56 15.59 -5.17 5.31
N ILE A 57 16.49 -4.32 4.79
CA ILE A 57 16.22 -3.35 3.74
C ILE A 57 16.93 -3.77 2.46
N TYR A 58 16.40 -3.36 1.32
CA TYR A 58 16.85 -3.84 0.00
C TYR A 58 17.02 -2.66 -0.97
N ILE A 59 18.13 -2.71 -1.70
CA ILE A 59 18.39 -1.90 -2.90
C ILE A 59 18.93 -2.88 -3.93
N GLY A 60 18.16 -3.10 -4.99
CA GLY A 60 18.54 -3.99 -6.07
C GLY A 60 19.59 -3.38 -7.00
N ASP A 61 20.19 -4.24 -7.81
CA ASP A 61 21.05 -3.81 -8.91
C ASP A 61 20.23 -2.93 -9.87
N ASP A 62 20.83 -1.83 -10.33
CA ASP A 62 20.23 -0.87 -11.25
C ASP A 62 18.90 -0.20 -10.80
N GLU A 63 18.44 -0.41 -9.56
CA GLU A 63 17.23 0.25 -9.05
C GLU A 63 17.43 1.77 -8.91
N LEU A 64 16.42 2.54 -9.33
CA LEU A 64 16.31 3.98 -9.11
C LEU A 64 15.30 4.32 -8.00
N ILE A 65 14.22 3.54 -7.88
CA ILE A 65 13.26 3.61 -6.78
C ILE A 65 13.56 2.48 -5.80
N VAL A 66 13.81 2.79 -4.53
CA VAL A 66 14.42 1.86 -3.59
C VAL A 66 13.51 1.47 -2.43
N GLY A 67 13.74 0.28 -1.88
CA GLY A 67 13.00 -0.30 -0.77
C GLY A 67 12.02 -1.37 -1.21
N GLU A 68 11.86 -2.39 -0.37
CA GLU A 68 10.99 -3.55 -0.57
C GLU A 68 10.16 -3.84 0.69
N ARG A 69 8.99 -4.47 0.50
CA ARG A 69 8.10 -4.91 1.59
C ARG A 69 8.85 -5.88 2.51
N GLY A 70 9.39 -6.95 1.93
CA GLY A 70 10.26 -7.91 2.62
C GLY A 70 11.76 -7.63 2.43
N PRO A 71 12.62 -8.63 2.71
CA PRO A 71 14.07 -8.52 2.55
C PRO A 71 14.54 -8.45 1.09
N PHE A 72 13.70 -8.83 0.12
CA PHE A 72 13.98 -8.82 -1.32
C PHE A 72 12.65 -8.92 -2.11
N PRO A 73 12.65 -8.73 -3.45
CA PRO A 73 11.44 -8.80 -4.28
C PRO A 73 10.61 -10.07 -4.07
N LYS A 74 9.30 -9.92 -3.93
CA LYS A 74 8.30 -10.98 -3.71
C LYS A 74 8.45 -11.82 -2.43
N ALA A 75 9.34 -11.43 -1.52
CA ALA A 75 9.31 -11.91 -0.15
C ALA A 75 8.25 -11.13 0.65
N VAL A 76 7.17 -11.79 1.06
CA VAL A 76 6.08 -11.16 1.81
C VAL A 76 6.11 -11.53 3.28
N PRO A 77 5.85 -10.57 4.18
CA PRO A 77 5.78 -10.86 5.61
C PRO A 77 4.48 -11.56 5.99
N THR A 78 4.45 -12.11 7.21
CA THR A 78 3.23 -12.53 7.89
C THR A 78 2.84 -11.54 9.00
N PHE A 79 1.57 -11.56 9.39
CA PHE A 79 0.95 -10.62 10.33
C PHE A 79 0.24 -11.39 11.45
N PRO A 80 0.99 -12.00 12.38
CA PRO A 80 0.45 -12.90 13.39
C PRO A 80 -0.45 -12.17 14.40
N GLU A 81 -0.37 -10.84 14.49
CA GLU A 81 -1.29 -10.03 15.28
C GLU A 81 -2.71 -10.01 14.71
N LEU A 82 -2.85 -10.19 13.38
CA LEU A 82 -4.15 -10.29 12.70
C LEU A 82 -4.60 -11.75 12.63
N THR A 83 -3.76 -12.59 12.05
CA THR A 83 -3.98 -14.04 11.90
C THR A 83 -2.68 -14.79 12.08
N CYS A 84 -2.64 -15.67 13.08
CA CYS A 84 -1.49 -16.53 13.33
C CYS A 84 -1.65 -17.85 12.54
N HIS A 85 -0.94 -17.97 11.43
CA HIS A 85 -0.91 -19.19 10.62
C HIS A 85 -0.38 -20.37 11.44
N SER A 86 -0.97 -21.54 11.25
CA SER A 86 -0.42 -22.80 11.76
C SER A 86 0.74 -23.30 10.88
N ALA A 87 1.54 -24.24 11.39
CA ALA A 87 2.55 -24.90 10.57
C ALA A 87 1.92 -25.65 9.37
N GLU A 88 0.68 -26.16 9.50
CA GLU A 88 -0.07 -26.76 8.40
C GLU A 88 -0.51 -25.73 7.36
N ASP A 89 -0.92 -24.52 7.77
CA ASP A 89 -1.21 -23.42 6.85
C ASP A 89 0.02 -23.05 6.02
N LEU A 90 1.19 -22.94 6.66
CA LEU A 90 2.45 -22.63 5.98
C LEU A 90 2.84 -23.72 4.97
N ARG A 91 2.70 -25.00 5.33
CA ARG A 91 2.90 -26.13 4.40
C ARG A 91 1.89 -26.10 3.24
N THR A 92 0.63 -25.78 3.53
CA THR A 92 -0.41 -25.64 2.49
C THR A 92 -0.08 -24.51 1.52
N LEU A 93 0.41 -23.37 2.02
CA LEU A 93 0.85 -22.24 1.19
C LEU A 93 2.05 -22.62 0.31
N ASN A 94 2.95 -23.45 0.82
CA ASN A 94 4.09 -23.98 0.07
C ASN A 94 3.68 -25.00 -0.99
N ASP A 95 2.65 -25.81 -0.77
CA ASP A 95 2.35 -26.95 -1.66
C ASP A 95 1.19 -26.68 -2.64
N ARG A 96 0.37 -25.64 -2.39
CA ARG A 96 -0.80 -25.35 -3.24
C ARG A 96 -0.40 -24.97 -4.66
N LYS A 97 -1.24 -25.37 -5.63
CA LYS A 97 -0.98 -25.15 -7.06
C LYS A 97 -1.10 -23.68 -7.49
N MET A 98 -2.14 -23.00 -7.01
CA MET A 98 -2.42 -21.62 -7.35
C MET A 98 -2.00 -20.72 -6.20
N THR A 99 -1.43 -19.56 -6.53
CA THR A 99 -0.97 -18.57 -5.54
C THR A 99 -0.01 -19.12 -4.48
N ARG A 100 0.88 -20.05 -4.85
CA ARG A 100 1.89 -20.66 -3.98
C ARG A 100 2.83 -19.62 -3.35
N PHE A 101 3.17 -19.78 -2.07
CA PHE A 101 4.28 -19.04 -1.47
C PHE A 101 5.32 -20.02 -0.96
N ALA A 102 6.53 -19.95 -1.51
CA ALA A 102 7.64 -20.76 -1.04
C ALA A 102 8.03 -20.39 0.40
N ILE A 103 8.34 -21.38 1.21
CA ILE A 103 8.87 -21.21 2.57
C ILE A 103 9.71 -22.44 2.92
N SER A 104 10.82 -22.24 3.64
CA SER A 104 11.72 -23.33 4.04
C SER A 104 11.18 -24.11 5.24
N ASP A 105 11.58 -25.38 5.38
CA ASP A 105 11.26 -26.18 6.57
C ASP A 105 11.84 -25.57 7.86
N ASP A 106 13.03 -24.96 7.78
CA ASP A 106 13.67 -24.27 8.89
C ASP A 106 12.86 -23.04 9.34
N ASP A 107 12.32 -22.26 8.39
CA ASP A 107 11.44 -21.13 8.70
C ASP A 107 10.11 -21.60 9.29
N ILE A 108 9.51 -22.69 8.78
CA ILE A 108 8.30 -23.27 9.36
C ILE A 108 8.57 -23.70 10.81
N HIS A 109 9.69 -24.38 11.06
CA HIS A 109 10.07 -24.83 12.40
C HIS A 109 10.30 -23.65 13.35
N THR A 110 11.03 -22.63 12.88
CA THR A 110 11.27 -21.40 13.65
C THR A 110 9.96 -20.67 13.96
N TYR A 111 9.05 -20.58 13.00
CA TYR A 111 7.74 -19.95 13.19
C TYR A 111 6.91 -20.71 14.22
N GLU A 112 6.91 -22.05 14.15
CA GLU A 112 6.21 -22.94 15.10
C GLU A 112 6.74 -22.82 16.53
N GLN A 113 8.04 -22.59 16.71
CA GLN A 113 8.65 -22.44 18.03
C GLN A 113 8.52 -21.03 18.60
N GLU A 114 8.71 -20.00 17.77
CA GLU A 114 8.90 -18.64 18.28
C GLU A 114 7.64 -17.77 18.18
N VAL A 115 6.87 -17.92 17.09
CA VAL A 115 5.73 -17.06 16.75
C VAL A 115 4.42 -17.66 17.26
N ILE A 116 4.10 -18.89 16.85
CA ILE A 116 2.82 -19.55 17.17
C ILE A 116 2.51 -19.53 18.68
N PRO A 117 3.44 -19.90 19.59
CA PRO A 117 3.12 -20.01 21.01
C PRO A 117 2.76 -18.67 21.66
N TYR A 118 3.21 -17.55 21.09
CA TYR A 118 2.88 -16.23 21.61
C TYR A 118 1.53 -15.71 21.11
N TRP A 119 1.25 -15.89 19.81
CA TRP A 119 0.12 -15.26 19.12
C TRP A 119 -1.16 -16.09 19.09
N ARG A 120 -1.06 -17.42 19.24
CA ARG A 120 -2.23 -18.29 19.31
C ARG A 120 -3.12 -17.88 20.49
N GLY A 121 -4.40 -17.63 20.21
CA GLY A 121 -5.37 -17.11 21.18
C GLY A 121 -5.30 -15.60 21.42
N LYS A 122 -4.32 -14.89 20.85
CA LYS A 122 -4.15 -13.43 20.97
C LYS A 122 -4.36 -12.68 19.66
N SER A 123 -4.23 -13.37 18.52
CA SER A 123 -4.49 -12.78 17.21
C SER A 123 -5.91 -12.20 17.15
N MET A 124 -6.10 -11.16 16.33
CA MET A 124 -7.41 -10.54 16.13
C MET A 124 -8.45 -11.59 15.72
N ARG A 125 -8.08 -12.49 14.78
CA ARG A 125 -8.93 -13.60 14.34
C ARG A 125 -9.37 -14.49 15.50
N ASP A 126 -8.44 -14.97 16.33
CA ASP A 126 -8.76 -15.86 17.45
C ASP A 126 -9.68 -15.18 18.46
N ARG A 127 -9.45 -13.90 18.73
CA ARG A 127 -10.27 -13.10 19.65
C ARG A 127 -11.69 -12.87 19.12
N VAL A 128 -11.83 -12.55 17.83
CA VAL A 128 -13.16 -12.33 17.22
C VAL A 128 -13.93 -13.65 17.15
N PHE A 129 -13.32 -14.70 16.59
CA PHE A 129 -14.02 -15.98 16.37
C PHE A 129 -14.35 -16.73 17.66
N SER A 130 -13.72 -16.41 18.79
CA SER A 130 -14.10 -16.95 20.10
C SER A 130 -15.28 -16.23 20.77
N GLN A 131 -15.72 -15.10 20.22
CA GLN A 131 -16.76 -14.25 20.82
C GLN A 131 -18.00 -14.10 19.93
N VAL A 132 -17.90 -14.34 18.62
CA VAL A 132 -19.05 -14.28 17.71
C VAL A 132 -20.10 -15.36 18.04
N PRO A 133 -21.40 -15.03 18.00
CA PRO A 133 -22.49 -15.98 18.27
C PRO A 133 -22.46 -17.21 17.35
N GLU A 134 -23.05 -18.33 17.80
CA GLU A 134 -23.10 -19.58 17.03
C GLU A 134 -23.83 -19.40 15.70
N GLU A 135 -24.92 -18.61 15.68
CA GLU A 135 -25.69 -18.32 14.48
C GLU A 135 -24.87 -17.59 13.41
N TRP A 136 -23.95 -16.71 13.85
CA TRP A 136 -23.02 -16.04 12.95
C TRP A 136 -22.02 -17.04 12.37
N GLN A 137 -21.49 -17.94 13.20
CA GLN A 137 -20.53 -18.95 12.76
C GLN A 137 -21.15 -19.92 11.77
N ASP A 138 -22.38 -20.36 12.02
CA ASP A 138 -23.10 -21.26 11.11
C ASP A 138 -23.41 -20.58 9.78
N ALA A 139 -23.82 -19.31 9.80
CA ALA A 139 -24.03 -18.54 8.58
C ALA A 139 -22.74 -18.36 7.77
N TYR A 140 -21.63 -18.03 8.43
CA TYR A 140 -20.31 -17.95 7.80
C TYR A 140 -19.87 -19.30 7.21
N ARG A 141 -19.98 -20.40 7.98
CA ARG A 141 -19.62 -21.76 7.52
C ARG A 141 -20.49 -22.22 6.34
N ALA A 142 -21.77 -21.84 6.33
CA ALA A 142 -22.69 -22.12 5.23
C ALA A 142 -22.45 -21.23 3.99
N GLY A 143 -21.55 -20.24 4.07
CA GLY A 143 -21.22 -19.35 2.97
C GLY A 143 -22.31 -18.34 2.64
N LEU A 144 -23.07 -17.88 3.66
CA LEU A 144 -24.01 -16.77 3.52
C LEU A 144 -23.30 -15.43 3.32
N PHE A 145 -22.17 -15.24 3.98
CA PHE A 145 -21.33 -14.06 3.84
C PHE A 145 -19.86 -14.39 4.11
N THR A 146 -18.97 -13.45 3.84
CA THR A 146 -17.55 -13.52 4.22
C THR A 146 -17.20 -12.45 5.26
N GLU A 147 -16.03 -12.55 5.89
CA GLU A 147 -15.55 -11.63 6.92
C GLU A 147 -14.16 -11.11 6.54
N PHE A 148 -14.09 -9.89 6.00
CA PHE A 148 -12.85 -9.34 5.44
C PHE A 148 -11.76 -9.15 6.48
N MET A 149 -12.13 -8.89 7.73
CA MET A 149 -11.16 -8.67 8.80
C MET A 149 -10.65 -9.98 9.41
N GLU A 150 -11.00 -11.17 8.91
CA GLU A 150 -10.52 -12.41 9.55
C GLU A 150 -9.00 -12.64 9.41
N GLN A 151 -8.38 -12.13 8.34
CA GLN A 151 -6.95 -12.35 8.05
C GLN A 151 -6.20 -11.06 7.68
N ARG A 152 -6.93 -9.96 7.48
CA ARG A 152 -6.40 -8.64 7.10
C ARG A 152 -6.97 -7.58 8.03
N ALA A 153 -6.29 -6.45 8.12
CA ALA A 153 -6.84 -5.27 8.76
C ALA A 153 -7.80 -4.56 7.80
N PRO A 154 -8.69 -3.68 8.30
CA PRO A 154 -9.67 -2.98 7.47
C PRO A 154 -9.05 -2.35 6.22
N GLY A 155 -7.97 -1.57 6.38
CA GLY A 155 -7.27 -0.93 5.26
C GLY A 155 -8.24 -0.18 4.35
N HIS A 156 -8.20 -0.50 3.06
CA HIS A 156 -9.13 0.00 2.04
C HIS A 156 -9.28 1.53 2.09
N THR A 157 -8.19 2.20 1.72
CA THR A 157 -8.14 3.65 1.64
C THR A 157 -7.10 4.07 0.58
N SER A 158 -7.11 5.35 0.24
CA SER A 158 -6.19 5.97 -0.70
C SER A 158 -5.62 7.25 -0.11
N LEU A 159 -4.39 7.57 -0.49
CA LEU A 159 -3.76 8.85 -0.16
C LEU A 159 -4.31 9.97 -1.04
N ASP A 160 -4.19 11.20 -0.53
CA ASP A 160 -4.35 12.42 -1.29
C ASP A 160 -2.99 13.08 -1.60
N GLY A 161 -3.00 14.39 -1.83
CA GLY A 161 -1.82 15.17 -2.18
C GLY A 161 -0.90 15.56 -1.01
N ILE A 162 -1.28 15.32 0.25
CA ILE A 162 -0.65 16.02 1.39
C ILE A 162 0.83 15.65 1.58
N ILE A 163 1.23 14.42 1.24
CA ILE A 163 2.61 13.94 1.37
C ILE A 163 3.57 14.60 0.35
N TYR A 164 3.03 15.22 -0.70
CA TYR A 164 3.82 15.93 -1.69
C TYR A 164 4.07 17.39 -1.28
N GLU A 165 3.31 17.90 -0.30
CA GLU A 165 3.42 19.26 0.22
C GLU A 165 4.16 19.32 1.57
N LYS A 166 4.12 18.23 2.34
CA LYS A 166 4.65 18.15 3.70
C LYS A 166 5.50 16.91 3.91
N GLY A 167 6.59 17.06 4.65
CA GLY A 167 7.36 15.93 5.18
C GLY A 167 6.88 15.50 6.57
N MET A 168 7.40 14.37 7.03
CA MET A 168 7.15 13.84 8.38
C MET A 168 7.52 14.84 9.48
N LEU A 169 8.54 15.68 9.27
CA LEU A 169 8.90 16.73 10.24
C LEU A 169 7.84 17.84 10.32
N ASP A 170 7.15 18.14 9.22
CA ASP A 170 6.03 19.09 9.21
C ASP A 170 4.81 18.49 9.92
N PHE A 171 4.51 17.21 9.69
CA PHE A 171 3.47 16.51 10.46
C PHE A 171 3.77 16.47 11.95
N LYS A 172 5.02 16.19 12.35
CA LYS A 172 5.42 16.26 13.78
C LYS A 172 5.22 17.64 14.38
N LYS A 173 5.47 18.71 13.62
CA LYS A 173 5.21 20.07 14.08
C LYS A 173 3.72 20.28 14.35
N ASP A 174 2.85 19.87 13.44
CA ASP A 174 1.40 20.02 13.59
C ASP A 174 0.84 19.17 14.74
N ILE A 175 1.36 17.94 14.91
CA ILE A 175 1.03 17.06 16.01
C ILE A 175 1.38 17.73 17.35
N ARG A 176 2.59 18.30 17.48
CA ARG A 176 3.02 19.01 18.70
C ARG A 176 2.21 20.26 18.97
N GLN A 177 1.83 21.00 17.93
CA GLN A 177 0.94 22.16 18.07
C GLN A 177 -0.44 21.72 18.56
N THR A 178 -0.99 20.63 18.02
CA THR A 178 -2.27 20.05 18.46
C THR A 178 -2.18 19.59 19.92
N LEU A 179 -1.13 18.85 20.29
CA LEU A 179 -0.87 18.39 21.66
C LEU A 179 -0.82 19.56 22.66
N ALA A 180 -0.16 20.65 22.29
CA ALA A 180 -0.04 21.84 23.15
C ALA A 180 -1.36 22.60 23.31
N ALA A 181 -2.32 22.41 22.40
CA ALA A 181 -3.61 23.09 22.39
C ALA A 181 -4.75 22.28 23.04
N LEU A 182 -4.49 21.05 23.51
CA LEU A 182 -5.52 20.20 24.12
C LEU A 182 -6.05 20.78 25.44
N ASP A 183 -7.37 20.78 25.58
CA ASP A 183 -8.07 21.24 26.79
C ASP A 183 -8.37 20.08 27.74
N TYR A 184 -7.43 19.76 28.63
CA TYR A 184 -7.59 18.69 29.61
C TYR A 184 -8.69 18.93 30.65
N LEU A 185 -9.22 20.15 30.77
CA LEU A 185 -10.24 20.47 31.77
C LEU A 185 -11.66 20.25 31.21
N ASN A 186 -11.89 20.52 29.93
CA ASN A 186 -13.23 20.47 29.34
C ASN A 186 -13.40 19.42 28.23
N ASP A 187 -12.31 18.88 27.67
CA ASP A 187 -12.37 17.81 26.67
C ASP A 187 -12.20 16.44 27.33
N GLN A 188 -13.30 15.67 27.39
CA GLN A 188 -13.32 14.33 27.99
C GLN A 188 -12.43 13.33 27.24
N GLU A 189 -12.15 13.58 25.97
CA GLU A 189 -11.31 12.72 25.11
C GLU A 189 -9.84 13.19 25.09
N ALA A 190 -9.48 14.26 25.81
CA ALA A 190 -8.14 14.84 25.75
C ALA A 190 -7.05 13.79 26.00
N THR A 191 -7.26 12.89 26.96
CA THR A 191 -6.29 11.84 27.29
C THR A 191 -6.11 10.84 26.14
N ASP A 192 -7.20 10.42 25.49
CA ASP A 192 -7.14 9.49 24.35
C ASP A 192 -6.50 10.16 23.14
N LYS A 193 -6.84 11.44 22.88
CA LYS A 193 -6.22 12.26 21.83
C LYS A 193 -4.71 12.39 22.02
N VAL A 194 -4.24 12.55 23.26
CA VAL A 194 -2.81 12.60 23.56
C VAL A 194 -2.11 11.30 23.16
N GLU A 195 -2.68 10.14 23.51
CA GLU A 195 -2.06 8.86 23.22
C GLU A 195 -2.01 8.57 21.71
N GLU A 196 -3.07 8.94 21.00
CA GLU A 196 -3.11 8.86 19.53
C GLU A 196 -2.08 9.79 18.87
N LEU A 197 -2.02 11.06 19.30
CA LEU A 197 -1.06 12.04 18.76
C LEU A 197 0.41 11.65 19.07
N LYS A 198 0.68 11.09 20.25
CA LYS A 198 2.01 10.51 20.57
C LYS A 198 2.35 9.37 19.62
N ALA A 199 1.40 8.48 19.33
CA ALA A 199 1.59 7.38 18.40
C ALA A 199 1.91 7.90 16.99
N MET A 200 1.16 8.90 16.50
CA MET A 200 1.42 9.55 15.21
C MET A 200 2.82 10.19 15.15
N GLU A 201 3.28 10.83 16.24
CA GLU A 201 4.63 11.41 16.30
C GLU A 201 5.73 10.33 16.18
N ILE A 202 5.53 9.19 16.86
CA ILE A 202 6.44 8.04 16.80
C ILE A 202 6.44 7.40 15.40
N ALA A 203 5.28 7.30 14.75
CA ALA A 203 5.16 6.78 13.39
C ALA A 203 5.91 7.67 12.37
N CYS A 204 5.89 9.00 12.56
CA CYS A 204 6.70 9.92 11.77
C CYS A 204 8.21 9.62 11.92
N ASP A 205 8.69 9.37 13.16
CA ASP A 205 10.09 9.00 13.39
C ASP A 205 10.45 7.66 12.75
N ALA A 206 9.55 6.68 12.83
CA ALA A 206 9.73 5.37 12.19
C ALA A 206 9.93 5.49 10.68
N ALA A 207 9.08 6.27 10.00
CA ALA A 207 9.18 6.51 8.55
C ALA A 207 10.49 7.21 8.16
N ILE A 208 10.95 8.18 8.95
CA ILE A 208 12.23 8.87 8.73
C ILE A 208 13.39 7.89 8.87
N VAL A 209 13.45 7.15 9.97
CA VAL A 209 14.52 6.18 10.23
C VAL A 209 14.58 5.11 9.13
N PHE A 210 13.42 4.68 8.62
CA PHE A 210 13.38 3.72 7.52
C PHE A 210 14.10 4.24 6.27
N ALA A 211 13.86 5.48 5.87
CA ALA A 211 14.54 6.08 4.73
C ALA A 211 16.02 6.40 5.00
N GLU A 212 16.37 6.83 6.21
CA GLU A 212 17.76 7.07 6.61
C GLU A 212 18.61 5.79 6.50
N ARG A 213 18.05 4.63 6.86
CA ARG A 213 18.72 3.33 6.67
C ARG A 213 18.95 3.01 5.19
N HIS A 214 18.00 3.33 4.30
CA HIS A 214 18.20 3.17 2.86
C HIS A 214 19.27 4.13 2.33
N ALA A 215 19.31 5.37 2.83
CA ALA A 215 20.38 6.30 2.50
C ALA A 215 21.75 5.75 2.91
N ALA A 216 21.89 5.20 4.13
CA ALA A 216 23.14 4.62 4.61
C ALA A 216 23.58 3.39 3.78
N LEU A 217 22.64 2.54 3.38
CA LEU A 217 22.92 1.40 2.51
C LEU A 217 23.38 1.86 1.12
N ALA A 218 22.66 2.80 0.50
CA ALA A 218 23.04 3.37 -0.79
C ALA A 218 24.41 4.05 -0.75
N ASP A 219 24.77 4.72 0.35
CA ASP A 219 26.07 5.38 0.54
C ASP A 219 27.20 4.34 0.60
N THR A 220 26.94 3.21 1.30
CA THR A 220 27.87 2.07 1.35
C THR A 220 28.07 1.46 -0.02
N MET A 221 26.98 1.22 -0.78
CA MET A 221 27.04 0.70 -2.14
C MET A 221 27.80 1.66 -3.07
N ALA A 222 27.53 2.97 -3.00
CA ALA A 222 28.19 3.98 -3.80
C ALA A 222 29.70 4.08 -3.54
N ALA A 223 30.13 3.82 -2.29
CA ALA A 223 31.53 3.82 -1.92
C ALA A 223 32.31 2.67 -2.58
N SER A 224 31.69 1.50 -2.71
CA SER A 224 32.27 0.31 -3.36
C SER A 224 32.01 0.23 -4.87
N GLU A 225 31.11 1.04 -5.42
CA GLU A 225 30.76 1.02 -6.85
C GLU A 225 31.91 1.53 -7.73
N THR A 226 32.17 0.76 -8.78
CA THR A 226 33.24 1.01 -9.76
C THR A 226 32.73 1.68 -11.02
N ASP A 227 31.47 1.42 -11.41
CA ASP A 227 30.86 2.09 -12.54
C ASP A 227 30.49 3.55 -12.16
N PRO A 228 31.07 4.57 -12.84
CA PRO A 228 30.78 5.97 -12.51
C PRO A 228 29.31 6.36 -12.69
N GLU A 229 28.58 5.73 -13.63
CA GLU A 229 27.16 6.03 -13.84
C GLU A 229 26.32 5.49 -12.68
N ARG A 230 26.43 4.19 -12.37
CA ARG A 230 25.75 3.60 -11.22
C ARG A 230 26.11 4.28 -9.91
N LYS A 231 27.37 4.68 -9.73
CA LYS A 231 27.81 5.42 -8.55
C LYS A 231 27.09 6.76 -8.41
N ALA A 232 26.93 7.50 -9.51
CA ALA A 232 26.21 8.77 -9.50
C ALA A 232 24.71 8.58 -9.17
N GLU A 233 24.11 7.50 -9.66
CA GLU A 233 22.73 7.12 -9.31
C GLU A 233 22.58 6.80 -7.83
N LEU A 234 23.45 5.96 -7.27
CA LEU A 234 23.42 5.62 -5.84
C LEU A 234 23.61 6.87 -4.99
N GLN A 235 24.50 7.78 -5.38
CA GLN A 235 24.64 9.08 -4.70
C GLN A 235 23.37 9.94 -4.80
N GLN A 236 22.62 9.85 -5.91
CA GLN A 236 21.33 10.51 -6.03
C GLN A 236 20.28 9.84 -5.12
N VAL A 237 20.24 8.51 -5.04
CA VAL A 237 19.41 7.76 -4.10
C VAL A 237 19.71 8.17 -2.65
N VAL A 238 20.99 8.32 -2.28
CA VAL A 238 21.40 8.83 -0.95
C VAL A 238 20.79 10.20 -0.69
N ARG A 239 20.91 11.14 -1.64
CA ARG A 239 20.34 12.49 -1.50
C ARG A 239 18.82 12.45 -1.32
N ILE A 240 18.14 11.65 -2.13
CA ILE A 240 16.68 11.49 -2.09
C ILE A 240 16.24 10.90 -0.75
N CYS A 241 16.85 9.80 -0.31
CA CYS A 241 16.46 9.12 0.94
C CYS A 241 16.79 9.94 2.20
N ARG A 242 17.79 10.83 2.14
CA ARG A 242 18.05 11.81 3.22
C ARG A 242 17.04 12.97 3.21
N ARG A 243 16.34 13.19 2.09
CA ARG A 243 15.33 14.25 1.95
C ARG A 243 13.94 13.74 2.32
N VAL A 244 13.47 12.67 1.68
CA VAL A 244 12.12 12.12 1.85
C VAL A 244 12.17 10.81 2.66
N PRO A 245 11.23 10.57 3.60
CA PRO A 245 10.01 11.34 3.83
C PRO A 245 10.15 12.46 4.89
N ALA A 246 11.35 12.72 5.43
CA ALA A 246 11.54 13.72 6.49
C ALA A 246 11.06 15.13 6.09
N HIS A 247 11.31 15.51 4.84
CA HIS A 247 10.88 16.76 4.24
C HIS A 247 10.02 16.51 3.00
N ALA A 248 9.23 17.51 2.60
CA ALA A 248 8.48 17.48 1.35
C ALA A 248 9.42 17.28 0.13
N PRO A 249 8.99 16.51 -0.88
CA PRO A 249 9.75 16.30 -2.10
C PRO A 249 9.92 17.61 -2.88
N GLN A 250 11.02 17.73 -3.62
CA GLN A 250 11.36 18.93 -4.39
C GLN A 250 11.39 18.69 -5.90
N ASN A 251 11.47 17.43 -6.34
CA ASN A 251 11.51 17.04 -7.74
C ASN A 251 10.73 15.74 -7.98
N PHE A 252 10.63 15.34 -9.25
CA PHE A 252 9.80 14.22 -9.69
C PHE A 252 10.25 12.88 -9.08
N TRP A 253 11.56 12.65 -8.99
CA TRP A 253 12.10 11.42 -8.40
C TRP A 253 11.85 11.37 -6.88
N GLU A 254 12.06 12.49 -6.17
CA GLU A 254 11.73 12.59 -4.75
C GLU A 254 10.24 12.36 -4.48
N ALA A 255 9.35 12.86 -5.35
CA ALA A 255 7.91 12.67 -5.20
C ALA A 255 7.50 11.20 -5.34
N ILE A 256 8.06 10.48 -6.31
CA ILE A 256 7.85 9.03 -6.46
C ILE A 256 8.39 8.27 -5.26
N GLN A 257 9.62 8.57 -4.82
CA GLN A 257 10.22 7.90 -3.67
C GLN A 257 9.51 8.23 -2.34
N MET A 258 8.99 9.45 -2.19
CA MET A 258 8.16 9.86 -1.05
C MET A 258 6.94 8.96 -0.93
N TYR A 259 6.14 8.87 -2.01
CA TYR A 259 4.99 7.97 -2.03
C TYR A 259 5.42 6.52 -1.75
N TRP A 260 6.51 6.05 -2.36
CA TRP A 260 6.94 4.68 -2.19
C TRP A 260 7.32 4.34 -0.75
N PHE A 261 8.00 5.25 -0.03
CA PHE A 261 8.27 5.05 1.39
C PHE A 261 7.01 5.10 2.26
N VAL A 262 6.04 5.96 1.94
CA VAL A 262 4.75 6.00 2.65
C VAL A 262 3.98 4.70 2.43
N HIS A 263 3.88 4.23 1.19
CA HIS A 263 3.26 2.95 0.82
C HIS A 263 3.90 1.78 1.58
N LEU A 264 5.24 1.68 1.55
CA LEU A 264 6.00 0.67 2.30
C LEU A 264 5.77 0.75 3.81
N GLY A 265 5.71 1.97 4.37
CA GLY A 265 5.42 2.19 5.78
C GLY A 265 4.08 1.60 6.18
N THR A 266 3.01 2.00 5.50
CA THR A 266 1.64 1.54 5.77
C THR A 266 1.51 0.02 5.69
N ILE A 267 2.01 -0.60 4.62
CA ILE A 267 1.87 -2.06 4.43
C ILE A 267 2.83 -2.87 5.31
N THR A 268 3.84 -2.22 5.91
CA THR A 268 4.71 -2.84 6.92
C THR A 268 4.07 -2.76 8.30
N GLU A 269 3.44 -1.62 8.62
CA GLU A 269 2.71 -1.41 9.87
C GLU A 269 1.60 -2.46 10.04
N LEU A 270 0.79 -2.68 9.00
CA LEU A 270 -0.34 -3.59 9.06
C LEU A 270 -0.73 -4.14 7.68
N ASN A 271 -1.30 -5.34 7.63
CA ASN A 271 -1.82 -5.94 6.40
C ASN A 271 -3.23 -5.44 6.10
N GLY A 272 -3.38 -4.16 5.74
CA GLY A 272 -4.65 -3.59 5.29
C GLY A 272 -5.09 -4.16 3.95
N TRP A 273 -6.40 -4.21 3.70
CA TRP A 273 -6.92 -4.46 2.34
C TRP A 273 -6.42 -3.41 1.35
N ASP A 274 -6.13 -3.89 0.14
CA ASP A 274 -5.79 -3.11 -1.06
C ASP A 274 -4.53 -2.23 -0.95
N ALA A 275 -3.64 -2.63 -0.04
CA ALA A 275 -2.37 -1.97 0.25
C ALA A 275 -2.56 -0.47 0.53
N MET A 276 -1.99 0.40 -0.30
CA MET A 276 -2.17 1.85 -0.18
C MET A 276 -2.08 2.47 -1.57
N SER A 277 -3.15 3.10 -2.04
CA SER A 277 -3.17 3.77 -3.35
C SER A 277 -2.67 5.22 -3.26
N PRO A 278 -1.94 5.72 -4.28
CA PRO A 278 -1.61 7.14 -4.39
C PRO A 278 -2.79 8.02 -4.84
N GLY A 279 -3.96 7.44 -5.13
CA GLY A 279 -5.09 8.18 -5.70
C GLY A 279 -4.79 8.66 -7.12
N HIS A 280 -4.93 9.98 -7.35
CA HIS A 280 -4.68 10.66 -8.63
C HIS A 280 -3.19 10.97 -8.81
N LEU A 281 -2.39 9.92 -8.94
CA LEU A 281 -0.92 10.02 -8.99
C LEU A 281 -0.42 10.97 -10.09
N ASP A 282 -1.06 10.95 -11.26
CA ASP A 282 -0.71 11.83 -12.37
C ASP A 282 -0.88 13.31 -12.01
N GLN A 283 -1.98 13.68 -11.35
CA GLN A 283 -2.22 15.03 -10.86
C GLN A 283 -1.19 15.43 -9.79
N HIS A 284 -0.86 14.53 -8.87
CA HIS A 284 0.10 14.79 -7.80
C HIS A 284 1.55 14.96 -8.31
N LEU A 285 1.95 14.19 -9.33
CA LEU A 285 3.30 14.26 -9.90
C LEU A 285 3.47 15.40 -10.92
N PHE A 286 2.39 15.88 -11.53
CA PHE A 286 2.43 16.87 -12.61
C PHE A 286 3.18 18.18 -12.25
N PRO A 287 3.01 18.78 -11.05
CA PRO A 287 3.78 19.97 -10.66
C PRO A 287 5.30 19.73 -10.62
N PHE A 288 5.74 18.52 -10.26
CA PHE A 288 7.15 18.15 -10.23
C PHE A 288 7.69 17.87 -11.64
N TYR A 289 6.87 17.28 -12.50
CA TYR A 289 7.20 17.06 -13.91
C TYR A 289 7.41 18.39 -14.64
N LEU A 290 6.48 19.33 -14.51
CA LEU A 290 6.59 20.67 -15.13
C LEU A 290 7.83 21.43 -14.67
N ARG A 291 8.17 21.35 -13.38
CA ARG A 291 9.37 21.96 -12.82
C ARG A 291 10.64 21.32 -13.40
N GLY A 292 10.70 19.99 -13.45
CA GLY A 292 11.83 19.29 -14.03
C GLY A 292 12.06 19.63 -15.50
N GLN A 293 10.97 19.76 -16.28
CA GLN A 293 11.01 20.18 -17.67
C GLN A 293 11.52 21.62 -17.82
N SER A 294 11.06 22.57 -16.99
CA SER A 294 11.47 23.97 -17.07
C SER A 294 12.93 24.19 -16.64
N GLU A 295 13.38 23.44 -15.63
CA GLU A 295 14.76 23.45 -15.13
C GLU A 295 15.70 22.59 -15.98
N LYS A 296 15.17 21.83 -16.95
CA LYS A 296 15.90 20.87 -17.80
C LYS A 296 16.62 19.78 -16.98
N THR A 297 16.08 19.45 -15.81
CA THR A 297 16.58 18.36 -14.95
C THR A 297 15.85 17.05 -15.22
N LEU A 298 14.67 17.11 -15.84
CA LEU A 298 13.86 15.97 -16.24
C LEU A 298 13.46 16.13 -17.71
N ASP A 299 13.51 15.04 -18.45
CA ASP A 299 12.93 14.90 -19.79
C ASP A 299 11.90 13.76 -19.81
N HIS A 300 11.17 13.63 -20.92
CA HIS A 300 10.14 12.60 -21.11
C HIS A 300 10.67 11.18 -20.85
N GLU A 301 11.85 10.84 -21.37
CA GLU A 301 12.41 9.50 -21.27
C GLU A 301 12.85 9.17 -19.83
N LYS A 302 13.46 10.13 -19.12
CA LYS A 302 13.80 9.98 -17.70
C LYS A 302 12.56 9.86 -16.82
N ALA A 303 11.51 10.65 -17.10
CA ALA A 303 10.25 10.55 -16.37
C ALA A 303 9.60 9.16 -16.58
N LYS A 304 9.57 8.68 -17.82
CA LYS A 304 9.08 7.35 -18.18
C LYS A 304 9.91 6.23 -17.55
N GLU A 305 11.23 6.35 -17.50
CA GLU A 305 12.12 5.38 -16.85
C GLU A 305 11.86 5.30 -15.34
N LEU A 306 11.74 6.45 -14.66
CA LEU A 306 11.42 6.49 -13.23
C LEU A 306 10.05 5.87 -12.93
N LEU A 307 9.03 6.21 -13.73
CA LEU A 307 7.70 5.61 -13.62
C LEU A 307 7.73 4.10 -13.93
N SER A 308 8.57 3.66 -14.86
CA SER A 308 8.71 2.23 -15.18
C SER A 308 9.37 1.45 -14.04
N CYS A 309 10.45 1.99 -13.46
CA CYS A 309 11.04 1.45 -12.23
C CYS A 309 10.00 1.34 -11.12
N PHE A 310 9.22 2.42 -10.91
CA PHE A 310 8.17 2.49 -9.91
C PHE A 310 7.05 1.45 -10.15
N TRP A 311 6.59 1.26 -11.39
CA TRP A 311 5.62 0.21 -11.73
C TRP A 311 6.13 -1.19 -11.40
N ILE A 312 7.41 -1.46 -11.72
CA ILE A 312 8.05 -2.74 -11.41
C ILE A 312 8.08 -3.00 -9.90
N LYS A 313 8.27 -1.96 -9.08
CA LYS A 313 8.24 -2.10 -7.61
C LYS A 313 6.91 -2.66 -7.09
N PHE A 314 5.77 -2.25 -7.62
CA PHE A 314 4.48 -2.85 -7.24
C PHE A 314 4.38 -4.32 -7.64
N ASN A 315 4.92 -4.70 -8.79
CA ASN A 315 4.90 -6.10 -9.22
C ASN A 315 5.79 -7.00 -8.35
N ASN A 316 6.78 -6.42 -7.67
CA ASN A 316 7.56 -7.10 -6.63
C ASN A 316 6.75 -7.35 -5.35
N HIS A 317 5.56 -6.78 -5.18
CA HIS A 317 4.78 -6.82 -3.93
C HIS A 317 3.48 -7.62 -4.11
N PRO A 318 3.53 -8.94 -3.90
CA PRO A 318 2.32 -9.72 -3.79
C PRO A 318 1.58 -9.38 -2.49
N ALA A 319 0.25 -9.50 -2.50
CA ALA A 319 -0.56 -9.52 -1.30
C ALA A 319 -0.04 -10.59 -0.33
N PRO A 320 -0.03 -10.34 0.99
CA PRO A 320 0.42 -11.34 1.96
C PRO A 320 -0.44 -12.62 1.87
N PRO A 321 0.09 -13.77 2.30
CA PRO A 321 -0.57 -15.05 2.10
C PRO A 321 -1.96 -15.10 2.76
N LYS A 322 -2.90 -15.70 2.03
CA LYS A 322 -4.29 -15.91 2.44
C LYS A 322 -4.57 -17.41 2.48
N VAL A 323 -5.31 -17.89 3.48
CA VAL A 323 -5.80 -19.27 3.59
C VAL A 323 -7.33 -19.31 3.77
N GLY A 324 -7.94 -20.49 3.76
CA GLY A 324 -9.37 -20.65 4.08
C GLY A 324 -10.32 -19.87 3.15
N VAL A 325 -11.33 -19.21 3.74
CA VAL A 325 -12.33 -18.42 3.00
C VAL A 325 -11.71 -17.20 2.32
N THR A 326 -10.78 -16.51 2.98
CA THR A 326 -10.07 -15.36 2.40
C THR A 326 -9.31 -15.72 1.11
N ALA A 327 -8.74 -16.92 1.03
CA ALA A 327 -8.12 -17.42 -0.20
C ALA A 327 -9.14 -17.74 -1.30
N LYS A 328 -10.37 -18.15 -0.95
CA LYS A 328 -11.42 -18.45 -1.91
C LYS A 328 -12.06 -17.20 -2.50
N GLU A 329 -12.21 -16.15 -1.69
CA GLU A 329 -12.77 -14.87 -2.16
C GLU A 329 -11.73 -13.99 -2.88
N SER A 330 -10.44 -14.09 -2.50
CA SER A 330 -9.36 -13.26 -3.04
C SER A 330 -8.07 -14.06 -3.32
N GLY A 331 -8.20 -15.12 -4.12
CA GLY A 331 -7.12 -16.04 -4.52
C GLY A 331 -6.18 -15.47 -5.60
N THR A 332 -5.55 -14.33 -5.33
CA THR A 332 -4.60 -13.66 -6.24
C THR A 332 -3.38 -13.12 -5.49
N TYR A 333 -2.26 -12.96 -6.21
CA TYR A 333 -1.10 -12.21 -5.72
C TYR A 333 -1.31 -10.70 -5.78
N ASN A 334 -2.27 -10.21 -6.54
CA ASN A 334 -2.48 -8.77 -6.65
C ASN A 334 -3.01 -8.21 -5.32
N ASP A 335 -2.48 -7.07 -4.92
CA ASP A 335 -2.84 -6.36 -3.69
C ASP A 335 -3.60 -5.06 -3.96
N PHE A 336 -4.22 -4.99 -5.15
CA PHE A 336 -5.24 -4.00 -5.55
C PHE A 336 -4.90 -2.52 -5.32
N THR A 337 -3.62 -2.15 -5.40
CA THR A 337 -3.23 -0.73 -5.45
C THR A 337 -3.70 -0.13 -6.78
N ASN A 338 -4.81 0.63 -6.71
CA ASN A 338 -5.51 1.15 -7.89
C ASN A 338 -5.23 2.64 -8.10
N ILE A 339 -4.45 2.94 -9.15
CA ILE A 339 -4.03 4.31 -9.52
C ILE A 339 -5.05 4.92 -10.48
N ASN A 340 -5.53 6.11 -10.15
CA ASN A 340 -6.55 6.83 -10.93
C ASN A 340 -5.84 7.85 -11.84
N LEU A 341 -6.19 7.85 -13.13
CA LEU A 341 -5.62 8.75 -14.13
C LEU A 341 -6.70 9.66 -14.73
N GLY A 342 -6.38 10.94 -14.91
CA GLY A 342 -7.30 11.93 -15.45
C GLY A 342 -8.30 12.39 -14.40
N GLY A 343 -9.60 12.26 -14.71
CA GLY A 343 -10.68 12.69 -13.82
C GLY A 343 -10.84 14.20 -13.72
N LEU A 344 -11.26 14.67 -12.55
CA LEU A 344 -11.55 16.08 -12.29
C LEU A 344 -10.56 16.64 -11.26
N MET A 345 -10.23 17.91 -11.41
CA MET A 345 -9.53 18.69 -10.38
C MET A 345 -10.51 19.13 -9.28
N ARG A 346 -9.99 19.57 -8.13
CA ARG A 346 -10.78 20.11 -7.01
C ARG A 346 -11.82 21.17 -7.44
N ASP A 347 -11.44 22.07 -8.34
CA ASP A 347 -12.32 23.11 -8.88
C ASP A 347 -13.27 22.63 -10.00
N GLY A 348 -13.19 21.35 -10.35
CA GLY A 348 -14.00 20.69 -11.34
C GLY A 348 -13.50 20.83 -12.77
N ARG A 349 -12.30 21.39 -13.03
CA ARG A 349 -11.68 21.33 -14.38
C ARG A 349 -11.20 19.91 -14.71
N ASP A 350 -10.87 19.69 -15.98
CA ASP A 350 -10.20 18.47 -16.45
C ASP A 350 -8.85 18.26 -15.73
N GLY A 351 -8.63 17.04 -15.22
CA GLY A 351 -7.40 16.63 -14.53
C GLY A 351 -6.35 15.97 -15.44
N VAL A 352 -6.67 15.67 -16.70
CA VAL A 352 -5.73 15.05 -17.64
C VAL A 352 -4.53 15.95 -17.89
N ASN A 353 -3.33 15.38 -17.83
CA ASN A 353 -2.08 16.07 -18.07
C ASN A 353 -1.02 15.15 -18.72
N GLU A 354 0.20 15.67 -18.97
CA GLU A 354 1.26 14.91 -19.65
C GLU A 354 1.72 13.67 -18.85
N VAL A 355 1.62 13.69 -17.52
CA VAL A 355 1.92 12.51 -16.70
C VAL A 355 0.85 11.42 -16.90
N SER A 356 -0.41 11.80 -17.12
CA SER A 356 -1.48 10.84 -17.46
C SER A 356 -1.14 10.05 -18.73
N TYR A 357 -0.61 10.73 -19.76
CA TYR A 357 -0.19 10.08 -21.00
C TYR A 357 1.09 9.24 -20.82
N LEU A 358 2.07 9.74 -20.08
CA LEU A 358 3.29 8.99 -19.73
C LEU A 358 2.96 7.67 -19.03
N ILE A 359 2.01 7.69 -18.09
CA ILE A 359 1.60 6.47 -17.39
C ILE A 359 0.90 5.49 -18.34
N LEU A 360 0.07 5.96 -19.28
CA LEU A 360 -0.50 5.09 -20.31
C LEU A 360 0.58 4.45 -21.19
N GLU A 361 1.66 5.17 -21.52
CA GLU A 361 2.83 4.60 -22.21
C GLU A 361 3.53 3.51 -21.37
N VAL A 362 3.72 3.76 -20.07
CA VAL A 362 4.33 2.78 -19.14
C VAL A 362 3.49 1.51 -19.05
N ILE A 363 2.15 1.64 -18.96
CA ILE A 363 1.22 0.51 -18.93
C ILE A 363 1.29 -0.30 -20.24
N ASP A 364 1.27 0.39 -21.38
CA ASP A 364 1.38 -0.24 -22.71
C ASP A 364 2.76 -0.87 -22.96
N GLU A 365 3.80 -0.46 -22.23
CA GLU A 365 5.14 -1.01 -22.43
C GLU A 365 5.44 -2.19 -21.50
N LEU A 366 5.03 -2.11 -20.22
CA LEU A 366 5.42 -3.09 -19.21
C LEU A 366 4.53 -4.33 -19.15
N HIS A 367 3.24 -4.21 -19.48
CA HIS A 367 2.28 -5.32 -19.37
C HIS A 367 2.31 -6.02 -18.00
N LEU A 368 2.33 -5.24 -16.92
CA LEU A 368 2.27 -5.74 -15.54
C LEU A 368 0.83 -5.69 -15.05
N LEU A 369 0.46 -6.66 -14.20
CA LEU A 369 -0.86 -6.69 -13.56
C LEU A 369 -0.93 -5.80 -12.31
N GLN A 370 0.22 -5.32 -11.82
CA GLN A 370 0.36 -4.41 -10.70
C GLN A 370 1.31 -3.25 -11.04
N PRO A 371 1.04 -2.03 -10.52
CA PRO A 371 -0.20 -1.63 -9.85
C PRO A 371 -1.39 -1.73 -10.81
N GLN A 372 -2.59 -1.78 -10.24
CA GLN A 372 -3.78 -1.60 -11.06
C GLN A 372 -3.87 -0.14 -11.47
N SER A 373 -4.41 0.12 -12.65
CA SER A 373 -4.60 1.48 -13.12
C SER A 373 -5.95 1.62 -13.78
N ASN A 374 -6.57 2.75 -13.59
CA ASN A 374 -7.82 3.10 -14.20
C ASN A 374 -7.78 4.52 -14.78
N VAL A 375 -8.63 4.76 -15.77
CA VAL A 375 -8.89 6.10 -16.29
C VAL A 375 -10.26 6.56 -15.79
N GLN A 376 -10.28 7.77 -15.23
CA GLN A 376 -11.47 8.46 -14.75
C GLN A 376 -11.98 9.39 -15.86
N ILE A 377 -13.13 9.07 -16.45
CA ILE A 377 -13.72 9.75 -17.60
C ILE A 377 -14.89 10.62 -17.14
N SER A 378 -14.85 11.90 -17.49
CA SER A 378 -15.90 12.90 -17.28
C SER A 378 -16.35 13.47 -18.62
N GLU A 379 -17.50 14.15 -18.65
CA GLU A 379 -17.88 15.07 -19.73
C GLU A 379 -16.79 16.09 -20.11
N LYS A 380 -15.86 16.38 -19.18
CA LYS A 380 -14.75 17.31 -19.39
C LYS A 380 -13.48 16.66 -19.95
N THR A 381 -13.43 15.32 -20.01
CA THR A 381 -12.24 14.59 -20.46
C THR A 381 -11.97 14.86 -21.95
N PRO A 382 -10.73 15.21 -22.35
CA PRO A 382 -10.39 15.38 -23.75
C PRO A 382 -10.47 14.07 -24.53
N ASP A 383 -11.06 14.12 -25.73
CA ASP A 383 -11.17 12.98 -26.66
C ASP A 383 -9.83 12.27 -26.88
N ARG A 384 -8.73 13.03 -26.93
CA ARG A 384 -7.38 12.47 -27.11
C ARG A 384 -7.01 11.48 -26.00
N PHE A 385 -7.36 11.78 -24.75
CA PHE A 385 -7.08 10.90 -23.61
C PHE A 385 -7.91 9.62 -23.68
N LEU A 386 -9.22 9.75 -23.93
CA LEU A 386 -10.11 8.61 -24.13
C LEU A 386 -9.64 7.70 -25.27
N GLN A 387 -9.23 8.28 -26.40
CA GLN A 387 -8.69 7.52 -27.53
C GLN A 387 -7.38 6.81 -27.19
N GLN A 388 -6.48 7.46 -26.44
CA GLN A 388 -5.22 6.86 -26.03
C GLN A 388 -5.44 5.71 -25.04
N ALA A 389 -6.31 5.89 -24.05
CA ALA A 389 -6.72 4.81 -23.13
C ALA A 389 -7.35 3.65 -23.91
N GLY A 390 -8.24 3.95 -24.87
CA GLY A 390 -8.84 2.95 -25.76
C GLY A 390 -7.82 2.15 -26.56
N ARG A 391 -6.70 2.77 -26.99
CA ARG A 391 -5.61 2.06 -27.66
C ARG A 391 -4.91 1.07 -26.73
N VAL A 392 -4.61 1.46 -25.49
CA VAL A 392 -4.00 0.56 -24.50
C VAL A 392 -4.96 -0.59 -24.17
N ILE A 393 -6.24 -0.29 -23.93
CA ILE A 393 -7.29 -1.29 -23.70
C ILE A 393 -7.40 -2.28 -24.87
N SER A 394 -7.29 -1.79 -26.11
CA SER A 394 -7.40 -2.63 -27.32
C SER A 394 -6.34 -3.73 -27.43
N LYS A 395 -5.25 -3.63 -26.65
CA LYS A 395 -4.20 -4.65 -26.59
C LYS A 395 -4.61 -5.91 -25.83
N GLY A 396 -5.67 -5.84 -25.02
CA GLY A 396 -6.26 -7.02 -24.36
C GLY A 396 -5.58 -7.43 -23.04
N TYR A 397 -4.84 -6.54 -22.38
CA TYR A 397 -4.19 -6.81 -21.08
C TYR A 397 -5.12 -6.65 -19.87
N GLY A 398 -6.35 -6.14 -20.08
CA GLY A 398 -7.36 -5.91 -19.03
C GLY A 398 -7.32 -4.51 -18.39
N TYR A 399 -6.23 -3.75 -18.56
CA TYR A 399 -6.07 -2.40 -18.03
C TYR A 399 -5.77 -1.37 -19.14
N PRO A 400 -5.99 -0.07 -18.88
CA PRO A 400 -6.65 0.48 -17.70
C PRO A 400 -8.16 0.17 -17.65
N SER A 401 -8.71 0.02 -16.45
CA SER A 401 -10.17 0.03 -16.26
C SER A 401 -10.74 1.42 -16.52
N VAL A 402 -12.05 1.53 -16.79
CA VAL A 402 -12.70 2.80 -17.10
C VAL A 402 -13.79 3.08 -16.08
N PHE A 403 -13.71 4.24 -15.43
CA PHE A 403 -14.73 4.71 -14.48
C PHE A 403 -15.31 6.04 -14.92
N ASN A 404 -16.57 6.28 -14.55
CA ASN A 404 -17.25 7.54 -14.80
C ASN A 404 -17.02 8.48 -13.62
N ALA A 405 -16.13 9.46 -13.80
CA ALA A 405 -15.75 10.42 -12.78
C ALA A 405 -16.94 11.26 -12.29
N ASP A 406 -17.87 11.62 -13.19
CA ASP A 406 -19.05 12.39 -12.83
C ASP A 406 -19.98 11.56 -11.91
N ALA A 407 -20.12 10.26 -12.19
CA ALA A 407 -20.87 9.34 -11.32
C ALA A 407 -20.23 9.17 -9.95
N VAL A 408 -18.90 9.01 -9.89
CA VAL A 408 -18.16 8.92 -8.62
C VAL A 408 -18.40 10.17 -7.77
N VAL A 409 -18.33 11.37 -8.37
CA VAL A 409 -18.62 12.63 -7.66
C VAL A 409 -20.07 12.67 -7.14
N MET A 410 -21.04 12.25 -7.96
CA MET A 410 -22.45 12.19 -7.55
C MET A 410 -22.70 11.19 -6.40
N GLU A 411 -22.05 10.03 -6.44
CA GLU A 411 -22.15 9.02 -5.38
C GLU A 411 -21.61 9.55 -4.05
N GLN A 412 -20.43 10.18 -4.07
CA GLN A 412 -19.80 10.70 -2.86
C GLN A 412 -20.57 11.89 -2.27
N THR A 413 -21.01 12.82 -3.10
CA THR A 413 -21.83 13.95 -2.63
C THR A 413 -23.17 13.48 -2.05
N ARG A 414 -23.78 12.43 -2.63
CA ARG A 414 -25.00 11.81 -2.08
C ARG A 414 -24.82 11.28 -0.65
N VAL A 415 -23.62 10.81 -0.30
CA VAL A 415 -23.30 10.31 1.05
C VAL A 415 -22.59 11.34 1.93
N GLY A 416 -22.74 12.63 1.60
CA GLY A 416 -22.40 13.74 2.51
C GLY A 416 -21.02 14.36 2.32
N LYS A 417 -20.27 14.00 1.29
CA LYS A 417 -18.97 14.63 1.01
C LYS A 417 -19.17 16.02 0.41
N SER A 418 -18.23 16.93 0.70
CA SER A 418 -18.18 18.21 -0.01
C SER A 418 -17.94 17.97 -1.50
N ILE A 419 -18.36 18.89 -2.36
CA ILE A 419 -18.16 18.74 -3.80
C ILE A 419 -16.67 18.76 -4.16
N GLU A 420 -15.86 19.50 -3.40
CA GLU A 420 -14.41 19.58 -3.56
C GLU A 420 -13.74 18.24 -3.20
N ASP A 421 -14.08 17.65 -2.06
CA ASP A 421 -13.51 16.35 -1.64
C ASP A 421 -13.98 15.22 -2.55
N ALA A 422 -15.24 15.29 -3.04
CA ALA A 422 -15.78 14.33 -3.98
C ALA A 422 -15.04 14.34 -5.33
N ARG A 423 -14.60 15.51 -5.81
CA ARG A 423 -13.83 15.64 -7.05
C ARG A 423 -12.39 15.14 -6.93
N GLU A 424 -11.79 15.30 -5.76
CA GLU A 424 -10.46 14.75 -5.46
C GLU A 424 -10.50 13.24 -5.14
N GLY A 425 -11.69 12.69 -4.91
CA GLY A 425 -11.91 11.25 -4.75
C GLY A 425 -11.83 10.47 -6.05
N GLY A 426 -12.06 9.16 -5.96
CA GLY A 426 -11.99 8.26 -7.11
C GLY A 426 -12.42 6.86 -6.74
N CYS A 427 -11.90 5.88 -7.48
CA CYS A 427 -12.08 4.46 -7.20
C CYS A 427 -10.79 3.86 -6.64
N SER A 428 -10.86 3.13 -5.52
CA SER A 428 -9.73 2.33 -5.02
C SER A 428 -10.07 0.85 -5.06
N GLY A 429 -9.13 -0.02 -4.73
CA GLY A 429 -9.36 -1.46 -4.74
C GLY A 429 -9.82 -1.94 -6.11
N CYS A 430 -10.99 -2.56 -6.16
CA CYS A 430 -11.62 -3.00 -7.40
C CYS A 430 -12.38 -1.86 -8.09
N ILE A 431 -13.43 -1.34 -7.45
CA ILE A 431 -14.38 -0.36 -8.03
C ILE A 431 -14.92 0.64 -6.99
N GLU A 432 -14.47 0.55 -5.75
CA GLU A 432 -15.10 1.20 -4.61
C GLU A 432 -14.81 2.69 -4.59
N THR A 433 -15.86 3.51 -4.45
CA THR A 433 -15.74 4.97 -4.44
C THR A 433 -15.39 5.49 -3.04
N GLY A 434 -14.45 6.43 -2.97
CA GLY A 434 -14.05 7.04 -1.70
C GLY A 434 -13.40 8.41 -1.86
N ALA A 435 -13.51 9.25 -0.83
CA ALA A 435 -12.83 10.54 -0.74
C ALA A 435 -11.38 10.34 -0.29
N PHE A 436 -10.46 10.39 -1.24
CA PHE A 436 -9.04 10.08 -1.01
C PHE A 436 -8.42 11.00 0.04
N GLY A 437 -7.63 10.39 0.94
CA GLY A 437 -6.98 11.03 2.10
C GLY A 437 -7.92 11.46 3.22
N LYS A 438 -9.24 11.30 3.05
CA LYS A 438 -10.27 11.95 3.90
C LYS A 438 -11.35 10.98 4.37
N GLU A 439 -11.28 9.71 4.00
CA GLU A 439 -12.29 8.71 4.32
C GLU A 439 -11.69 7.35 4.67
N ALA A 440 -12.28 6.71 5.69
CA ALA A 440 -12.16 5.28 5.94
C ALA A 440 -13.45 4.60 5.46
N TYR A 441 -13.38 3.88 4.34
CA TYR A 441 -14.54 3.31 3.65
C TYR A 441 -14.43 1.78 3.55
N ILE A 442 -14.53 1.16 4.71
CA ILE A 442 -14.17 -0.24 4.96
C ILE A 442 -15.18 -1.21 4.32
N LEU A 443 -14.70 -2.17 3.53
CA LEU A 443 -15.48 -3.36 3.17
C LEU A 443 -15.44 -4.39 4.29
N THR A 444 -16.61 -4.97 4.59
CA THR A 444 -16.77 -5.93 5.68
C THR A 444 -16.86 -7.38 5.21
N GLY A 445 -17.26 -7.61 3.96
CA GLY A 445 -17.50 -8.95 3.43
C GLY A 445 -18.47 -8.96 2.26
N TYR A 446 -18.49 -10.07 1.53
CA TYR A 446 -19.47 -10.31 0.49
C TYR A 446 -20.74 -10.92 1.09
N LEU A 447 -21.90 -10.58 0.51
CA LEU A 447 -23.18 -11.20 0.84
C LEU A 447 -23.62 -12.12 -0.31
N ASN A 448 -23.90 -13.38 0.01
CA ASN A 448 -24.38 -14.37 -0.94
C ASN A 448 -25.90 -14.21 -1.16
N VAL A 449 -26.27 -13.20 -1.94
CA VAL A 449 -27.68 -12.90 -2.26
C VAL A 449 -28.43 -14.10 -2.87
N PRO A 450 -27.83 -14.89 -3.81
CA PRO A 450 -28.48 -16.10 -4.32
C PRO A 450 -28.80 -17.13 -3.22
N LYS A 451 -27.93 -17.28 -2.22
CA LYS A 451 -28.18 -18.19 -1.09
C LYS A 451 -29.33 -17.72 -0.21
N LEU A 452 -29.54 -16.41 -0.06
CA LEU A 452 -30.72 -15.89 0.65
C LEU A 452 -32.02 -16.30 -0.05
N LEU A 453 -32.03 -16.32 -1.39
CA LEU A 453 -33.16 -16.83 -2.15
C LEU A 453 -33.33 -18.34 -1.97
N GLU A 454 -32.25 -19.12 -2.01
CA GLU A 454 -32.28 -20.57 -1.72
C GLU A 454 -32.93 -20.85 -0.35
N LEU A 455 -32.47 -20.16 0.71
CA LEU A 455 -33.02 -20.31 2.05
C LEU A 455 -34.50 -19.91 2.11
N ALA A 456 -34.89 -18.82 1.44
CA ALA A 456 -36.30 -18.41 1.39
C ALA A 456 -37.19 -19.48 0.72
N LEU A 457 -36.70 -20.13 -0.34
CA LEU A 457 -37.41 -21.20 -1.05
C LEU A 457 -37.44 -22.52 -0.26
N CYS A 458 -36.44 -22.74 0.61
CA CYS A 458 -36.28 -23.93 1.43
C CYS A 458 -36.73 -23.73 2.89
N ASN A 459 -37.47 -22.66 3.20
CA ASN A 459 -37.95 -22.34 4.55
C ASN A 459 -36.83 -22.29 5.60
N GLY A 460 -35.68 -21.73 5.22
CA GLY A 460 -34.51 -21.53 6.07
C GLY A 460 -33.53 -22.70 6.12
N VAL A 461 -33.72 -23.75 5.32
CA VAL A 461 -32.84 -24.94 5.24
C VAL A 461 -31.79 -24.80 4.15
#